data_AF-G0RWT4-F1
#
_entry.id   AF-G0RWT4-F1
#
_cell.length_a   1.000
_cell.length_b   1.000
_cell.length_c   1.000
_cell.angle_alpha   90.00
_cell.angle_beta   90.00
_cell.angle_gamma   90.00
#
_symmetry.space_group_name_H-M   'P 1'
#
loop_
_entity.id
_entity.type
_entity.pdbx_description
1 polymer ?
#
loop_
_entity_poly.entity_id
_entity_poly.type
_entity_poly.pdbx_seq_one_letter_code
_entity_poly.pdbx_strand_id
1 'polypeptide(L)'
;MSCLPGLGPWLVLLLALLSCLVAADCECGFVQDLPPAEGAGGKDGSADGRLLFTNMMESKFFELRNISRDGNWKRQQYNVSARAGRGEYGKAFAVQNVYTVAADGHGESVDDADAGPGEGIALVVGSTLVDDEAVPVAELASARKDMFFGSYRAGMKLTPVNGTCAAFFWYFNDTQEIDMEFLSREFDASKKLYPVNLVIQSEASRQAGYDASKTGTFKVVNLTFDPTEGFHEYRFDYLHNRVLFYADSKLLAEMNGTSVPSGPGHVILQHWSNGNSKWSGGPPKQDAVMTVSYVKAYFNSSDAQLQSTFAEACQKARDDDADSGGNGRVCRIPDVTASNASTGGTFFNTSDPNQPSSSGGGGADDSGSDSSAVHLSSTPTMAAVLLSMVVLMVYS
;
A
#
# COMPACT_ATOMS: atom_id res chain seq x y z
N MET A 1 48.79 -8.90 -35.01
CA MET A 1 48.02 -8.63 -33.76
C MET A 1 47.60 -7.18 -33.84
N SER A 2 46.39 -6.91 -34.33
CA SER A 2 45.91 -5.57 -34.62
C SER A 2 44.72 -5.28 -33.70
N CYS A 3 44.89 -4.30 -32.81
CA CYS A 3 43.86 -3.79 -31.93
C CYS A 3 42.74 -3.12 -32.74
N LEU A 4 41.49 -3.47 -32.46
CA LEU A 4 40.30 -2.75 -32.93
C LEU A 4 40.05 -1.53 -32.03
N PRO A 5 39.70 -0.35 -32.59
CA PRO A 5 39.39 0.86 -31.82
C PRO A 5 37.97 0.84 -31.26
N GLY A 6 37.78 1.60 -30.19
CA GLY A 6 36.70 1.46 -29.21
C GLY A 6 35.31 1.90 -29.66
N LEU A 7 34.33 1.07 -29.30
CA LEU A 7 32.89 1.32 -29.35
C LEU A 7 32.36 2.09 -28.11
N GLY A 8 33.25 2.72 -27.34
CA GLY A 8 32.97 3.26 -26.00
C GLY A 8 31.91 4.39 -25.91
N PRO A 9 31.94 5.44 -26.75
CA PRO A 9 31.07 6.60 -26.52
C PRO A 9 29.64 6.43 -27.04
N TRP A 10 29.40 5.52 -28.00
CA TRP A 10 28.08 5.31 -28.60
C TRP A 10 27.19 4.39 -27.75
N LEU A 11 27.80 3.46 -27.01
CA LEU A 11 27.07 2.53 -26.12
C LEU A 11 26.49 3.26 -24.89
N VAL A 12 27.19 4.29 -24.38
CA VAL A 12 26.75 5.09 -23.23
C VAL A 12 25.57 6.01 -23.61
N LEU A 13 25.57 6.57 -24.83
CA LEU A 13 24.44 7.38 -25.31
C LEU A 13 23.19 6.54 -25.57
N LEU A 14 23.34 5.31 -26.08
CA LEU A 14 22.24 4.35 -26.26
C LEU A 14 21.65 3.91 -24.91
N LEU A 15 22.49 3.67 -23.89
CA LEU A 15 22.02 3.36 -22.52
C LEU A 15 21.32 4.55 -21.86
N ALA A 16 21.77 5.79 -22.08
CA ALA A 16 21.11 6.99 -21.58
C ALA A 16 19.76 7.27 -22.27
N LEU A 17 19.64 6.98 -23.57
CA LEU A 17 18.37 7.09 -24.32
C LEU A 17 17.40 5.95 -24.02
N LEU A 18 17.90 4.75 -23.68
CA LEU A 18 17.09 3.63 -23.17
C LEU A 18 16.54 3.88 -21.76
N SER A 19 17.19 4.76 -20.99
CA SER A 19 16.75 5.13 -19.63
C SER A 19 15.52 6.05 -19.64
N CYS A 20 15.21 6.68 -20.77
CA CYS A 20 14.07 7.60 -20.91
C CYS A 20 12.80 6.94 -21.48
N LEU A 21 12.81 5.63 -21.76
CA LEU A 21 11.72 4.93 -22.46
C LEU A 21 10.80 4.08 -21.55
N VAL A 22 10.94 4.15 -20.21
CA VAL A 22 10.25 3.20 -19.30
C VAL A 22 9.29 3.89 -18.30
N ALA A 23 8.73 5.04 -18.66
CA ALA A 23 7.75 5.75 -17.81
C ALA A 23 6.41 6.07 -18.51
N ALA A 24 6.12 5.44 -19.66
CA ALA A 24 5.15 5.94 -20.63
C ALA A 24 3.76 5.27 -20.66
N ASP A 25 3.41 4.42 -19.67
CA ASP A 25 2.24 3.53 -19.83
C ASP A 25 1.03 3.85 -18.92
N CYS A 26 1.21 4.60 -17.82
CA CYS A 26 0.17 4.77 -16.79
C CYS A 26 -0.15 6.23 -16.41
N GLU A 27 0.29 7.23 -17.17
CA GLU A 27 0.19 8.65 -16.81
C GLU A 27 -1.25 9.15 -16.71
N CYS A 28 -2.19 8.45 -17.36
CA CYS A 28 -3.62 8.71 -17.28
C CYS A 28 -4.36 7.81 -16.28
N GLY A 29 -3.63 7.09 -15.43
CA GLY A 29 -4.15 6.44 -14.24
C GLY A 29 -4.23 4.92 -14.32
N PHE A 30 -4.94 4.36 -13.34
CA PHE A 30 -4.98 2.93 -13.06
C PHE A 30 -6.42 2.44 -13.07
N VAL A 31 -6.70 1.34 -13.76
CA VAL A 31 -8.05 0.82 -13.93
C VAL A 31 -8.25 -0.49 -13.19
N GLN A 32 -9.33 -0.54 -12.41
CA GLN A 32 -9.87 -1.74 -11.78
C GLN A 32 -11.14 -2.17 -12.51
N ASP A 33 -11.19 -3.43 -12.93
CA ASP A 33 -12.45 -4.03 -13.38
C ASP A 33 -13.29 -4.43 -12.16
N LEU A 34 -14.58 -4.10 -12.18
CA LEU A 34 -15.53 -4.51 -11.16
C LEU A 34 -16.39 -5.68 -11.66
N PRO A 35 -16.88 -6.54 -10.74
CA PRO A 35 -17.97 -7.43 -11.07
C PRO A 35 -19.21 -6.62 -11.49
N PRO A 36 -20.05 -7.13 -12.41
CA PRO A 36 -21.30 -6.48 -12.80
C PRO A 36 -22.13 -6.13 -11.56
N ALA A 37 -22.51 -4.86 -11.41
CA ALA A 37 -23.34 -4.45 -10.28
C ALA A 37 -24.76 -5.01 -10.44
N GLU A 38 -25.23 -5.79 -9.47
CA GLU A 38 -26.65 -6.15 -9.41
C GLU A 38 -27.47 -4.92 -9.01
N GLY A 39 -28.19 -4.31 -9.97
CA GLY A 39 -29.19 -3.29 -9.69
C GLY A 39 -28.71 -1.84 -9.48
N ALA A 40 -27.41 -1.54 -9.63
CA ALA A 40 -26.91 -0.17 -9.55
C ALA A 40 -26.98 0.52 -10.92
N GLY A 41 -27.99 1.35 -11.14
CA GLY A 41 -28.07 2.21 -12.31
C GLY A 41 -27.00 3.30 -12.27
N GLY A 42 -25.89 3.11 -12.99
CA GLY A 42 -25.01 4.13 -13.61
C GLY A 42 -24.60 5.37 -12.80
N LYS A 43 -24.57 5.32 -11.46
CA LYS A 43 -24.25 6.47 -10.58
C LYS A 43 -23.08 6.23 -9.61
N ASP A 44 -22.35 5.13 -9.78
CA ASP A 44 -21.20 4.75 -8.94
C ASP A 44 -19.85 5.26 -9.48
N GLY A 45 -19.87 6.05 -10.56
CA GLY A 45 -18.64 6.53 -11.22
C GLY A 45 -17.98 5.48 -12.12
N SER A 46 -18.61 4.33 -12.33
CA SER A 46 -18.13 3.32 -13.26
C SER A 46 -18.58 3.63 -14.69
N ALA A 47 -17.61 3.75 -15.61
CA ALA A 47 -17.87 3.62 -17.04
C ALA A 47 -17.64 2.15 -17.42
N ASP A 48 -18.65 1.48 -17.96
CA ASP A 48 -18.57 0.11 -18.48
C ASP A 48 -18.04 -0.96 -17.50
N GLY A 49 -18.32 -0.83 -16.20
CA GLY A 49 -17.86 -1.80 -15.19
C GLY A 49 -16.39 -1.62 -14.79
N ARG A 50 -15.78 -0.47 -15.11
CA ARG A 50 -14.41 -0.11 -14.77
C ARG A 50 -14.38 1.11 -13.86
N LEU A 51 -13.36 1.17 -13.00
CA LEU A 51 -13.05 2.32 -12.17
C LEU A 51 -11.66 2.84 -12.53
N LEU A 52 -11.53 4.15 -12.62
CA LEU A 52 -10.27 4.84 -12.84
C LEU A 52 -9.79 5.49 -11.54
N PHE A 53 -8.53 5.25 -11.21
CA PHE A 53 -7.82 5.88 -10.10
C PHE A 53 -6.65 6.71 -10.61
N THR A 54 -6.44 7.87 -10.01
CA THR A 54 -5.46 8.85 -10.47
C THR A 54 -4.14 8.79 -9.70
N ASN A 55 -4.14 8.18 -8.52
CA ASN A 55 -2.98 8.10 -7.65
C ASN A 55 -2.70 6.67 -7.23
N MET A 56 -1.47 6.44 -6.81
CA MET A 56 -1.00 5.14 -6.36
C MET A 56 -0.09 5.31 -5.14
N MET A 57 -0.10 4.29 -4.27
CA MET A 57 0.92 4.00 -3.27
C MET A 57 1.22 2.51 -3.36
N GLU A 58 2.46 2.14 -3.67
CA GLU A 58 2.88 0.74 -3.61
C GLU A 58 4.08 0.61 -2.68
N SER A 59 4.01 -0.34 -1.77
CA SER A 59 5.05 -0.61 -0.77
C SER A 59 5.46 -2.06 -0.87
N LYS A 60 6.72 -2.29 -1.26
CA LYS A 60 7.34 -3.61 -1.42
C LYS A 60 8.01 -4.02 -0.12
N PHE A 61 7.24 -4.37 0.90
CA PHE A 61 7.81 -4.69 2.21
C PHE A 61 8.72 -5.93 2.19
N PHE A 62 8.48 -6.86 1.27
CA PHE A 62 9.37 -8.01 1.01
C PHE A 62 10.77 -7.61 0.48
N GLU A 63 10.96 -6.39 -0.01
CA GLU A 63 12.25 -5.84 -0.43
C GLU A 63 12.82 -4.81 0.57
N LEU A 64 11.99 -4.30 1.47
CA LEU A 64 12.35 -3.25 2.42
C LEU A 64 13.20 -3.82 3.55
N ARG A 65 14.38 -3.23 3.78
CA ARG A 65 15.32 -3.65 4.82
C ARG A 65 15.05 -3.03 6.18
N ASN A 66 14.50 -1.81 6.19
CA ASN A 66 14.27 -1.08 7.43
C ASN A 66 13.03 -0.17 7.34
N ILE A 67 11.93 -0.61 7.97
CA ILE A 67 10.68 0.16 8.08
C ILE A 67 10.82 1.49 8.83
N SER A 68 11.81 1.65 9.71
CA SER A 68 12.08 2.90 10.42
C SER A 68 12.47 4.05 9.49
N ARG A 69 12.89 3.75 8.26
CA ARG A 69 13.33 4.74 7.26
C ARG A 69 12.27 5.03 6.19
N ASP A 70 11.14 4.32 6.20
CA ASP A 70 10.09 4.50 5.20
C ASP A 70 9.33 5.81 5.45
N GLY A 71 9.19 6.65 4.41
CA GLY A 71 8.48 7.92 4.49
C GLY A 71 6.97 7.83 4.23
N ASN A 72 6.51 6.71 3.67
CA ASN A 72 5.10 6.47 3.34
C ASN A 72 4.32 5.86 4.51
N TRP A 73 5.00 5.29 5.50
CA TRP A 73 4.41 4.60 6.64
C TRP A 73 4.95 5.11 7.97
N LYS A 74 4.06 5.14 8.97
CA LYS A 74 4.37 5.60 10.33
C LYS A 74 4.02 4.50 11.31
N ARG A 75 5.04 4.00 12.01
CA ARG A 75 4.86 3.17 13.22
C ARG A 75 4.26 4.02 14.32
N GLN A 76 3.27 3.49 15.03
CA GLN A 76 2.54 4.24 16.03
C GLN A 76 2.97 3.89 17.46
N GLN A 77 2.89 4.87 18.35
CA GLN A 77 3.12 4.69 19.78
C GLN A 77 2.11 5.51 20.58
N TYR A 78 1.21 4.83 21.26
CA TYR A 78 0.19 5.40 22.13
C TYR A 78 -0.46 4.29 22.95
N ASN A 79 -1.17 4.65 24.03
CA ASN A 79 -1.87 3.67 24.86
C ASN A 79 -3.37 3.87 24.79
N VAL A 80 -4.12 2.77 24.86
CA VAL A 80 -5.58 2.76 24.99
C VAL A 80 -5.92 2.02 26.27
N SER A 81 -6.65 2.67 27.19
CA SER A 81 -7.06 2.01 28.44
C SER A 81 -8.05 0.88 28.19
N ALA A 82 -8.16 -0.08 29.11
CA ALA A 82 -9.13 -1.19 29.03
C ALA A 82 -10.57 -0.68 28.80
N ARG A 83 -10.96 0.38 29.52
CA ARG A 83 -12.26 1.03 29.37
C ARG A 83 -12.47 1.61 27.97
N ALA A 84 -11.50 2.37 27.44
CA ALA A 84 -11.61 3.00 26.13
C ALA A 84 -11.61 1.95 25.00
N GLY A 85 -10.75 0.93 25.13
CA GLY A 85 -10.64 -0.19 24.20
C GLY A 85 -11.77 -1.21 24.34
N ARG A 86 -12.65 -1.09 25.33
CA ARG A 86 -13.75 -2.03 25.61
C ARG A 86 -13.24 -3.47 25.79
N GLY A 87 -12.10 -3.62 26.44
CA GLY A 87 -11.45 -4.89 26.74
C GLY A 87 -11.28 -5.12 28.24
N GLU A 88 -10.83 -6.30 28.60
CA GLU A 88 -10.35 -6.60 29.96
C GLU A 88 -9.03 -5.91 30.24
N TYR A 89 -8.17 -5.83 29.22
CA TYR A 89 -6.84 -5.22 29.27
C TYR A 89 -6.76 -3.97 28.41
N GLY A 90 -5.81 -3.09 28.72
CA GLY A 90 -5.41 -2.01 27.84
C GLY A 90 -4.68 -2.50 26.58
N LYS A 91 -4.44 -1.58 25.64
CA LYS A 91 -3.56 -1.77 24.48
C LYS A 91 -2.37 -0.83 24.61
N ALA A 92 -1.15 -1.37 24.55
CA ALA A 92 0.09 -0.61 24.55
C ALA A 92 0.72 -0.67 23.15
N PHE A 93 0.47 0.34 22.32
CA PHE A 93 1.09 0.43 20.98
C PHE A 93 2.50 0.94 21.13
N ALA A 94 3.44 0.25 20.49
CA ALA A 94 4.84 0.60 20.57
C ALA A 94 5.54 0.36 19.23
N VAL A 95 6.43 1.29 18.86
CA VAL A 95 7.13 1.23 17.57
C VAL A 95 8.01 -0.02 17.41
N GLN A 96 8.51 -0.57 18.52
CA GLN A 96 9.31 -1.80 18.51
C GLN A 96 8.49 -3.05 18.15
N ASN A 97 7.16 -3.01 18.28
CA ASN A 97 6.29 -4.12 17.87
C ASN A 97 6.03 -4.13 16.35
N VAL A 98 6.67 -3.22 15.61
CA VAL A 98 6.64 -3.15 14.15
C VAL A 98 8.05 -3.11 13.59
N TYR A 99 8.47 -4.20 12.96
CA TYR A 99 9.84 -4.35 12.43
C TYR A 99 9.87 -5.12 11.10
N THR A 100 10.93 -4.92 10.32
CA THR A 100 11.21 -5.73 9.13
C THR A 100 11.67 -7.13 9.56
N VAL A 101 11.08 -8.18 8.96
CA VAL A 101 11.48 -9.58 9.23
C VAL A 101 12.81 -9.87 8.54
N ALA A 102 13.78 -10.48 9.24
CA ALA A 102 15.06 -10.86 8.64
C ALA A 102 14.92 -12.01 7.62
N ALA A 103 15.84 -12.08 6.65
CA ALA A 103 15.84 -13.09 5.59
C ALA A 103 16.07 -14.53 6.07
N ASP A 104 16.62 -14.73 7.28
CA ASP A 104 16.89 -16.04 7.88
C ASP A 104 15.71 -16.62 8.68
N GLY A 105 14.59 -15.87 8.76
CA GLY A 105 13.38 -16.30 9.46
C GLY A 105 13.53 -16.42 10.98
N HIS A 106 14.66 -16.00 11.55
CA HIS A 106 14.99 -16.15 12.96
C HIS A 106 15.28 -14.78 13.59
N GLY A 107 14.23 -14.12 14.07
CA GLY A 107 14.35 -12.96 14.95
C GLY A 107 14.21 -11.60 14.27
N GLU A 108 14.21 -10.58 15.13
CA GLU A 108 14.07 -9.17 14.76
C GLU A 108 15.34 -8.70 14.03
N SER A 109 15.24 -8.25 12.78
CA SER A 109 16.22 -7.27 12.31
C SER A 109 15.74 -5.90 12.78
N VAL A 110 16.00 -5.59 14.06
CA VAL A 110 15.92 -4.21 14.53
C VAL A 110 17.05 -3.47 13.82
N ASP A 111 16.70 -2.77 12.75
CA ASP A 111 17.47 -1.64 12.22
C ASP A 111 18.89 -1.92 11.71
N ASP A 112 19.27 -3.17 11.41
CA ASP A 112 20.57 -3.45 10.80
C ASP A 112 20.58 -3.01 9.31
N ALA A 113 21.52 -2.13 8.96
CA ALA A 113 21.67 -1.63 7.59
C ALA A 113 22.09 -2.73 6.60
N ASP A 114 22.61 -3.84 7.11
CA ASP A 114 23.12 -4.98 6.33
C ASP A 114 22.14 -6.17 6.26
N ALA A 115 20.93 -6.05 6.83
CA ALA A 115 19.90 -7.08 6.68
C ALA A 115 19.47 -7.20 5.21
N GLY A 116 19.48 -8.43 4.67
CA GLY A 116 18.94 -8.75 3.35
C GLY A 116 17.41 -8.57 3.31
N PRO A 117 16.80 -8.51 2.10
CA PRO A 117 15.35 -8.42 1.96
C PRO A 117 14.64 -9.57 2.68
N GLY A 118 13.60 -9.23 3.44
CA GLY A 118 12.87 -10.12 4.33
C GLY A 118 11.56 -10.67 3.79
N GLU A 119 10.80 -11.38 4.63
CA GLU A 119 9.43 -11.81 4.28
C GLU A 119 8.39 -10.67 4.33
N GLY A 120 8.76 -9.47 4.81
CA GLY A 120 7.87 -8.33 4.95
C GLY A 120 8.04 -7.59 6.28
N ILE A 121 6.99 -6.89 6.71
CA ILE A 121 6.91 -6.23 8.03
C ILE A 121 6.12 -7.11 9.00
N ALA A 122 6.68 -7.37 10.17
CA ALA A 122 6.02 -7.99 11.30
C ALA A 122 5.25 -6.94 12.12
N LEU A 123 4.01 -7.26 12.50
CA LEU A 123 3.23 -6.59 13.53
C LEU A 123 2.98 -7.60 14.65
N VAL A 124 3.48 -7.28 15.85
CA VAL A 124 3.53 -8.23 16.97
C VAL A 124 2.53 -7.88 18.07
N VAL A 125 1.81 -8.89 18.56
CA VAL A 125 1.10 -8.84 19.83
C VAL A 125 1.89 -9.65 20.86
N GLY A 126 2.28 -9.00 21.94
CA GLY A 126 3.07 -9.62 22.99
C GLY A 126 2.22 -10.47 23.93
N SER A 127 2.81 -11.54 24.45
CA SER A 127 2.20 -12.44 25.43
C SER A 127 2.34 -11.97 26.87
N THR A 128 3.31 -11.10 27.15
CA THR A 128 3.54 -10.51 28.48
C THR A 128 2.92 -9.12 28.56
N LEU A 129 2.10 -8.88 29.58
CA LEU A 129 1.47 -7.58 29.80
C LEU A 129 2.52 -6.51 30.18
N VAL A 130 2.30 -5.30 29.70
CA VAL A 130 2.99 -4.09 30.20
C VAL A 130 2.28 -3.65 31.47
N ASP A 131 3.06 -3.51 32.54
CA ASP A 131 2.61 -3.08 33.87
C ASP A 131 1.44 -3.92 34.42
N ASP A 132 1.34 -5.20 34.03
CA ASP A 132 0.22 -6.10 34.36
C ASP A 132 -1.18 -5.60 33.92
N GLU A 133 -1.27 -4.56 33.07
CA GLU A 133 -2.51 -3.88 32.71
C GLU A 133 -2.83 -3.88 31.21
N ALA A 134 -1.81 -3.84 30.35
CA ALA A 134 -2.00 -3.64 28.92
C ALA A 134 -1.27 -4.68 28.06
N VAL A 135 -1.91 -5.12 26.98
CA VAL A 135 -1.28 -6.02 26.00
C VAL A 135 -0.38 -5.20 25.08
N PRO A 136 0.89 -5.58 24.85
CA PRO A 136 1.71 -5.01 23.79
C PRO A 136 1.08 -5.29 22.42
N VAL A 137 0.89 -4.26 21.61
CA VAL A 137 0.26 -4.35 20.29
C VAL A 137 1.00 -3.51 19.25
N ALA A 138 0.61 -3.63 17.98
CA ALA A 138 1.31 -3.04 16.85
C ALA A 138 0.36 -2.31 15.90
N GLU A 139 0.78 -1.16 15.38
CA GLU A 139 0.08 -0.41 14.33
C GLU A 139 1.06 0.30 13.39
N LEU A 140 0.78 0.16 12.10
CA LEU A 140 1.47 0.83 11.00
C LEU A 140 0.44 1.56 10.14
N ALA A 141 0.54 2.88 10.07
CA ALA A 141 -0.42 3.72 9.36
C ALA A 141 0.25 4.45 8.19
N SER A 142 -0.46 4.61 7.07
CA SER A 142 0.10 5.39 5.96
C SER A 142 0.25 6.86 6.37
N ALA A 143 1.33 7.50 5.94
CA ALA A 143 1.61 8.90 6.21
C ALA A 143 0.60 9.84 5.54
N ARG A 144 0.12 9.45 4.35
CA ARG A 144 -0.93 10.14 3.60
C ARG A 144 -2.31 9.89 4.20
N LYS A 145 -3.16 10.93 4.18
CA LYS A 145 -4.53 10.95 4.70
C LYS A 145 -5.56 11.51 3.72
N ASP A 146 -5.14 11.69 2.48
CA ASP A 146 -5.92 12.21 1.35
C ASP A 146 -6.49 11.07 0.49
N MET A 147 -6.46 9.82 0.97
CA MET A 147 -6.91 8.68 0.19
C MET A 147 -8.44 8.60 0.20
N PHE A 148 -9.06 8.94 -0.93
CA PHE A 148 -10.49 8.78 -1.15
C PHE A 148 -10.76 7.54 -2.01
N PHE A 149 -11.94 7.41 -2.64
CA PHE A 149 -12.35 6.20 -3.38
C PHE A 149 -11.18 5.48 -4.08
N GLY A 150 -11.05 4.18 -3.83
CA GLY A 150 -9.83 3.44 -4.12
C GLY A 150 -9.96 1.93 -4.01
N SER A 151 -8.99 1.22 -4.60
CA SER A 151 -8.72 -0.19 -4.38
C SER A 151 -7.51 -0.32 -3.47
N TYR A 152 -7.72 -0.90 -2.28
CA TYR A 152 -6.70 -1.05 -1.25
C TYR A 152 -6.43 -2.52 -1.02
N ARG A 153 -5.15 -2.91 -1.01
CA ARG A 153 -4.72 -4.31 -1.03
C ARG A 153 -3.54 -4.52 -0.09
N ALA A 154 -3.56 -5.62 0.64
CA ALA A 154 -2.42 -6.06 1.45
C ALA A 154 -2.15 -7.55 1.23
N GLY A 155 -0.88 -7.91 1.08
CA GLY A 155 -0.44 -9.31 1.18
C GLY A 155 -0.12 -9.62 2.63
N MET A 156 -0.89 -10.50 3.27
CA MET A 156 -0.71 -10.81 4.69
C MET A 156 -0.63 -12.31 4.95
N LYS A 157 0.25 -12.69 5.88
CA LYS A 157 0.30 -14.01 6.53
C LYS A 157 -0.13 -13.84 7.98
N LEU A 158 -1.21 -14.49 8.38
CA LEU A 158 -1.82 -14.33 9.70
C LEU A 158 -1.20 -15.28 10.72
N THR A 159 -1.43 -15.01 12.00
CA THR A 159 -0.93 -15.86 13.09
C THR A 159 -1.89 -17.03 13.38
N PRO A 160 -1.38 -18.25 13.66
CA PRO A 160 -2.17 -19.31 14.25
C PRO A 160 -2.30 -19.17 15.78
N VAL A 161 -1.61 -18.20 16.39
CA VAL A 161 -1.64 -17.98 17.83
C VAL A 161 -2.97 -17.36 18.24
N ASN A 162 -3.78 -18.14 18.96
CA ASN A 162 -5.07 -17.72 19.47
C ASN A 162 -4.93 -16.52 20.44
N GLY A 163 -5.88 -15.60 20.37
CA GLY A 163 -6.02 -14.48 21.30
C GLY A 163 -5.71 -13.12 20.69
N THR A 164 -5.80 -12.95 19.38
CA THR A 164 -5.50 -11.68 18.70
C THR A 164 -6.51 -11.33 17.62
N CYS A 165 -6.49 -10.06 17.22
CA CYS A 165 -7.16 -9.52 16.05
C CYS A 165 -6.12 -8.91 15.11
N ALA A 166 -5.98 -9.50 13.92
CA ALA A 166 -5.25 -8.90 12.80
C ALA A 166 -6.23 -8.05 11.98
N ALA A 167 -5.84 -6.83 11.59
CA ALA A 167 -6.72 -5.89 10.91
C ALA A 167 -6.00 -5.17 9.77
N PHE A 168 -6.69 -5.09 8.64
CA PHE A 168 -6.35 -4.26 7.49
C PHE A 168 -7.56 -3.38 7.17
N PHE A 169 -7.40 -2.07 7.27
CA PHE A 169 -8.55 -1.18 7.23
C PHE A 169 -8.23 0.19 6.64
N TRP A 170 -9.27 0.86 6.18
CA TRP A 170 -9.25 2.27 5.81
C TRP A 170 -9.96 3.07 6.91
N TYR A 171 -9.38 4.21 7.30
CA TYR A 171 -9.85 4.98 8.45
C TYR A 171 -9.83 6.50 8.18
N PHE A 172 -10.94 7.15 8.54
CA PHE A 172 -11.02 8.59 8.76
C PHE A 172 -11.28 8.91 10.24
N ASN A 173 -12.29 8.25 10.82
CA ASN A 173 -12.63 8.32 12.25
C ASN A 173 -13.52 7.11 12.66
N ASP A 174 -13.85 7.00 13.95
CA ASP A 174 -14.71 5.94 14.54
C ASP A 174 -16.11 5.73 13.89
N THR A 175 -16.52 6.60 12.97
CA THR A 175 -17.81 6.52 12.25
C THR A 175 -17.66 6.46 10.74
N GLN A 176 -16.42 6.39 10.25
CA GLN A 176 -16.07 6.30 8.84
C GLN A 176 -14.80 5.45 8.73
N GLU A 177 -15.03 4.14 8.67
CA GLU A 177 -13.99 3.11 8.70
C GLU A 177 -14.47 1.87 7.92
N ILE A 178 -13.57 1.22 7.20
CA ILE A 178 -13.82 -0.01 6.45
C ILE A 178 -12.80 -1.04 6.89
N ASP A 179 -13.26 -2.16 7.43
CA ASP A 179 -12.42 -3.14 8.10
C ASP A 179 -12.47 -4.51 7.46
N MET A 180 -11.30 -5.14 7.39
CA MET A 180 -11.16 -6.59 7.35
C MET A 180 -10.42 -7.03 8.62
N GLU A 181 -11.14 -7.69 9.52
CA GLU A 181 -10.62 -8.14 10.82
C GLU A 181 -10.65 -9.67 10.94
N PHE A 182 -9.53 -10.23 11.41
CA PHE A 182 -9.30 -11.66 11.50
C PHE A 182 -9.02 -12.02 12.95
N LEU A 183 -9.95 -12.78 13.55
CA LEU A 183 -9.89 -13.16 14.96
C LEU A 183 -9.25 -14.54 15.05
N SER A 184 -8.02 -14.63 15.54
CA SER A 184 -7.30 -15.91 15.60
C SER A 184 -8.00 -16.95 16.51
N ARG A 185 -8.86 -16.48 17.42
CA ARG A 185 -9.73 -17.34 18.25
C ARG A 185 -10.86 -18.04 17.50
N GLU A 186 -11.21 -17.55 16.30
CA GLU A 186 -12.26 -18.11 15.45
C GLU A 186 -11.71 -19.12 14.45
N PHE A 187 -10.38 -19.25 14.34
CA PHE A 187 -9.74 -20.21 13.47
C PHE A 187 -9.83 -21.61 14.06
N ASP A 188 -10.29 -22.57 13.24
CA ASP A 188 -10.33 -23.99 13.56
C ASP A 188 -9.84 -24.78 12.34
N ALA A 189 -8.53 -25.05 12.31
CA ALA A 189 -7.88 -25.77 11.21
C ALA A 189 -8.44 -27.19 11.02
N SER A 190 -8.90 -27.83 12.10
CA SER A 190 -9.50 -29.18 12.02
C SER A 190 -10.83 -29.18 11.24
N LYS A 191 -11.56 -28.06 11.30
CA LYS A 191 -12.83 -27.85 10.59
C LYS A 191 -12.70 -26.99 9.34
N LYS A 192 -11.49 -26.50 9.03
CA LYS A 192 -11.22 -25.53 7.96
C LYS A 192 -12.06 -24.25 8.10
N LEU A 193 -12.24 -23.79 9.33
CA LEU A 193 -12.92 -22.54 9.64
C LEU A 193 -11.90 -21.43 9.79
N TYR A 194 -12.00 -20.41 8.95
CA TYR A 194 -11.15 -19.23 8.95
C TYR A 194 -12.00 -18.00 8.64
N PRO A 195 -12.82 -17.53 9.60
CA PRO A 195 -13.70 -16.41 9.37
C PRO A 195 -12.92 -15.10 9.20
N VAL A 196 -13.37 -14.27 8.26
CA VAL A 196 -13.04 -12.85 8.20
C VAL A 196 -14.28 -12.05 8.56
N ASN A 197 -14.10 -11.09 9.47
CA ASN A 197 -15.11 -10.14 9.87
C ASN A 197 -14.95 -8.88 9.01
N LEU A 198 -15.94 -8.63 8.16
CA LEU A 198 -16.01 -7.47 7.28
C LEU A 198 -16.90 -6.44 7.94
N VAL A 199 -16.41 -5.22 8.13
CA VAL A 199 -17.11 -4.21 8.92
C VAL A 199 -17.06 -2.86 8.22
N ILE A 200 -18.16 -2.10 8.30
CA ILE A 200 -18.13 -0.66 8.07
C ILE A 200 -18.64 0.02 9.34
N GLN A 201 -17.75 0.73 10.04
CA GLN A 201 -18.15 1.55 11.17
C GLN A 201 -18.87 2.79 10.69
N SER A 202 -19.96 3.12 11.38
CA SER A 202 -20.83 4.22 11.01
C SER A 202 -21.44 4.87 12.24
N GLU A 203 -22.11 6.00 12.04
CA GLU A 203 -22.90 6.61 13.11
C GLU A 203 -23.92 5.62 13.71
N ALA A 204 -24.49 4.72 12.89
CA ALA A 204 -25.39 3.68 13.36
C ALA A 204 -24.69 2.65 14.26
N SER A 205 -23.46 2.23 13.93
CA SER A 205 -22.72 1.28 14.80
C SER A 205 -22.33 1.94 16.11
N ARG A 206 -21.93 3.22 16.08
CA ARG A 206 -21.68 4.03 17.28
C ARG A 206 -22.91 4.12 18.18
N GLN A 207 -24.08 4.44 17.63
CA GLN A 207 -25.35 4.46 18.37
C GLN A 207 -25.75 3.09 18.93
N ALA A 208 -25.35 2.01 18.26
CA ALA A 208 -25.51 0.63 18.73
C ALA A 208 -24.43 0.18 19.75
N GLY A 209 -23.62 1.12 20.25
CA GLY A 209 -22.56 0.85 21.23
C GLY A 209 -21.23 0.43 20.60
N TYR A 210 -20.90 0.97 19.44
CA TYR A 210 -19.75 0.57 18.60
C TYR A 210 -19.83 -0.91 18.17
N ASP A 211 -21.03 -1.37 17.82
CA ASP A 211 -21.31 -2.75 17.45
C ASP A 211 -22.03 -2.79 16.10
N ALA A 212 -21.24 -2.92 15.03
CA ALA A 212 -21.73 -3.00 13.66
C ALA A 212 -22.52 -4.30 13.38
N SER A 213 -22.39 -5.35 14.21
CA SER A 213 -23.21 -6.56 14.03
C SER A 213 -24.71 -6.31 14.24
N LYS A 214 -25.05 -5.19 14.89
CA LYS A 214 -26.42 -4.71 15.08
C LYS A 214 -26.88 -3.75 13.99
N THR A 215 -26.07 -3.53 12.95
CA THR A 215 -26.38 -2.70 11.80
C THR A 215 -26.40 -3.55 10.52
N GLY A 216 -26.71 -2.93 9.38
CA GLY A 216 -26.58 -3.57 8.07
C GLY A 216 -25.15 -3.62 7.52
N THR A 217 -24.14 -3.28 8.33
CA THR A 217 -22.74 -3.06 7.89
C THR A 217 -21.74 -4.01 8.52
N PHE A 218 -22.15 -5.25 8.76
CA PHE A 218 -21.30 -6.32 9.29
C PHE A 218 -21.60 -7.63 8.57
N LYS A 219 -20.56 -8.31 8.08
CA LYS A 219 -20.66 -9.63 7.46
C LYS A 219 -19.49 -10.49 7.91
N VAL A 220 -19.76 -11.77 8.11
CA VAL A 220 -18.73 -12.78 8.37
C VAL A 220 -18.68 -13.73 7.19
N VAL A 221 -17.49 -13.94 6.62
CA VAL A 221 -17.26 -14.86 5.50
C VAL A 221 -16.16 -15.83 5.88
N ASN A 222 -16.34 -17.12 5.63
CA ASN A 222 -15.29 -18.10 5.84
C ASN A 222 -14.35 -18.12 4.63
N LEU A 223 -13.05 -17.93 4.84
CA LEU A 223 -12.04 -18.06 3.79
C LEU A 223 -11.99 -19.52 3.29
N THR A 224 -11.60 -19.70 2.03
CA THR A 224 -11.46 -21.03 1.41
C THR A 224 -10.06 -21.63 1.55
N PHE A 225 -9.20 -20.99 2.34
CA PHE A 225 -7.80 -21.33 2.56
C PHE A 225 -7.45 -21.06 4.03
N ASP A 226 -6.35 -21.65 4.50
CA ASP A 226 -5.79 -21.35 5.81
C ASP A 226 -4.91 -20.09 5.70
N PRO A 227 -5.29 -18.97 6.32
CA PRO A 227 -4.56 -17.71 6.20
C PRO A 227 -3.26 -17.69 7.02
N THR A 228 -2.96 -18.75 7.77
CA THR A 228 -1.76 -18.88 8.61
C THR A 228 -0.62 -19.63 7.93
N GLU A 229 -0.93 -20.42 6.89
CA GLU A 229 0.04 -21.27 6.18
C GLU A 229 0.83 -20.51 5.09
N GLY A 230 0.43 -19.29 4.73
CA GLY A 230 1.07 -18.53 3.68
C GLY A 230 0.54 -17.11 3.53
N PHE A 231 1.14 -16.36 2.60
CA PHE A 231 0.65 -15.05 2.23
C PHE A 231 -0.56 -15.18 1.31
N HIS A 232 -1.60 -14.41 1.63
CA HIS A 232 -2.79 -14.25 0.79
C HIS A 232 -3.07 -12.77 0.58
N GLU A 233 -3.70 -12.43 -0.54
CA GLU A 233 -4.15 -11.07 -0.80
C GLU A 233 -5.49 -10.82 -0.10
N TYR A 234 -5.61 -9.66 0.54
CA TYR A 234 -6.86 -9.11 1.03
C TYR A 234 -7.07 -7.71 0.44
N ARG A 235 -8.26 -7.47 -0.11
CA ARG A 235 -8.58 -6.24 -0.83
C ARG A 235 -9.96 -5.74 -0.47
N PHE A 236 -10.09 -4.43 -0.36
CA PHE A 236 -11.38 -3.77 -0.46
C PHE A 236 -11.35 -2.66 -1.50
N ASP A 237 -12.40 -2.60 -2.32
CA ASP A 237 -12.65 -1.52 -3.25
C ASP A 237 -13.68 -0.58 -2.61
N TYR A 238 -13.22 0.59 -2.16
CA TYR A 238 -14.02 1.65 -1.54
C TYR A 238 -14.53 2.62 -2.61
N LEU A 239 -15.83 2.60 -2.85
CA LEU A 239 -16.52 3.37 -3.88
C LEU A 239 -17.64 4.21 -3.27
N HIS A 240 -18.25 5.05 -4.11
CA HIS A 240 -19.40 5.83 -3.69
C HIS A 240 -20.57 4.91 -3.28
N ASN A 241 -20.92 4.94 -1.98
CA ASN A 241 -21.99 4.15 -1.36
C ASN A 241 -21.83 2.62 -1.49
N ARG A 242 -20.62 2.13 -1.81
CA ARG A 242 -20.37 0.71 -2.06
C ARG A 242 -18.96 0.32 -1.64
N VAL A 243 -18.84 -0.83 -0.97
CA VAL A 243 -17.57 -1.47 -0.67
C VAL A 243 -17.63 -2.93 -1.11
N LEU A 244 -16.65 -3.35 -1.90
CA LEU A 244 -16.48 -4.75 -2.28
C LEU A 244 -15.25 -5.32 -1.59
N PHE A 245 -15.38 -6.46 -0.93
CA PHE A 245 -14.32 -7.13 -0.21
C PHE A 245 -13.88 -8.38 -0.95
N TYR A 246 -12.58 -8.64 -1.00
CA TYR A 246 -11.98 -9.75 -1.71
C TYR A 246 -10.90 -10.42 -0.88
N ALA A 247 -10.65 -11.69 -1.19
CA ALA A 247 -9.41 -12.36 -0.84
C ALA A 247 -8.93 -13.20 -2.04
N ASP A 248 -7.64 -13.15 -2.32
CA ASP A 248 -7.02 -13.72 -3.53
C ASP A 248 -7.80 -13.37 -4.81
N SER A 249 -8.17 -12.09 -4.95
CA SER A 249 -8.98 -11.54 -6.04
C SER A 249 -10.37 -12.20 -6.24
N LYS A 250 -10.85 -12.99 -5.28
CA LYS A 250 -12.22 -13.53 -5.25
C LYS A 250 -13.11 -12.68 -4.37
N LEU A 251 -14.27 -12.28 -4.90
CA LEU A 251 -15.26 -11.49 -4.14
C LEU A 251 -15.77 -12.31 -2.95
N LEU A 252 -15.64 -11.74 -1.75
CA LEU A 252 -16.16 -12.29 -0.50
C LEU A 252 -17.54 -11.75 -0.19
N ALA A 253 -17.69 -10.42 -0.26
CA ALA A 253 -18.93 -9.74 0.04
C ALA A 253 -18.97 -8.35 -0.56
N GLU A 254 -20.18 -7.82 -0.65
CA GLU A 254 -20.45 -6.43 -1.00
C GLU A 254 -21.32 -5.79 0.10
N MET A 255 -21.02 -4.56 0.48
CA MET A 255 -21.86 -3.75 1.35
C MET A 255 -22.16 -2.41 0.69
N ASN A 256 -23.42 -2.00 0.73
CA ASN A 256 -23.90 -0.79 0.10
C ASN A 256 -24.70 0.07 1.08
N GLY A 257 -24.74 1.37 0.80
CA GLY A 257 -25.62 2.31 1.49
C GLY A 257 -24.89 3.51 2.06
N THR A 258 -25.65 4.37 2.74
CA THR A 258 -25.17 5.66 3.26
C THR A 258 -24.24 5.55 4.47
N SER A 259 -24.03 4.34 4.98
CA SER A 259 -23.05 4.07 6.03
C SER A 259 -21.63 3.88 5.50
N VAL A 260 -21.47 3.70 4.19
CA VAL A 260 -20.15 3.70 3.55
C VAL A 260 -19.51 5.07 3.76
N PRO A 261 -18.20 5.16 4.07
CA PRO A 261 -17.53 6.44 4.23
C PRO A 261 -17.73 7.37 3.03
N SER A 262 -17.64 8.68 3.28
CA SER A 262 -17.88 9.71 2.26
C SER A 262 -16.78 10.78 2.23
N GLY A 263 -15.70 10.60 2.98
CA GLY A 263 -14.55 11.51 3.02
C GLY A 263 -13.22 10.80 2.76
N PRO A 264 -12.12 11.56 2.64
CA PRO A 264 -10.77 11.02 2.54
C PRO A 264 -10.26 10.51 3.88
N GLY A 265 -9.30 9.59 3.82
CA GLY A 265 -8.73 8.93 4.98
C GLY A 265 -7.42 8.24 4.63
N HIS A 266 -7.10 7.18 5.34
CA HIS A 266 -5.82 6.50 5.22
C HIS A 266 -5.90 5.02 5.52
N VAL A 267 -4.86 4.30 5.12
CA VAL A 267 -4.77 2.85 5.35
C VAL A 267 -4.02 2.59 6.64
N ILE A 268 -4.51 1.63 7.42
CA ILE A 268 -3.88 1.17 8.65
C ILE A 268 -3.80 -0.36 8.64
N LEU A 269 -2.63 -0.85 9.07
CA LEU A 269 -2.38 -2.23 9.43
C LEU A 269 -2.22 -2.30 10.94
N GLN A 270 -2.96 -3.18 11.61
CA GLN A 270 -2.95 -3.28 13.06
C GLN A 270 -3.01 -4.75 13.48
N HIS A 271 -2.22 -5.11 14.48
CA HIS A 271 -2.32 -6.43 15.13
C HIS A 271 -2.42 -6.20 16.63
N TRP A 272 -3.54 -6.63 17.23
CA TRP A 272 -3.88 -6.21 18.58
C TRP A 272 -4.61 -7.28 19.40
N SER A 273 -4.61 -7.10 20.71
CA SER A 273 -5.48 -7.80 21.63
C SER A 273 -5.79 -6.94 22.85
N ASN A 274 -6.95 -7.13 23.45
CA ASN A 274 -7.35 -6.47 24.69
C ASN A 274 -8.20 -7.38 25.60
N GLY A 275 -8.25 -8.68 25.30
CA GLY A 275 -9.05 -9.66 26.03
C GLY A 275 -10.57 -9.53 25.91
N ASN A 276 -11.09 -8.73 24.97
CA ASN A 276 -12.53 -8.74 24.71
C ASN A 276 -12.97 -10.15 24.24
N SER A 277 -13.79 -10.82 25.04
CA SER A 277 -14.22 -12.21 24.81
C SER A 277 -15.09 -12.42 23.57
N LYS A 278 -15.63 -11.34 23.01
CA LYS A 278 -16.38 -11.33 21.74
C LYS A 278 -15.53 -10.93 20.54
N TRP A 279 -14.28 -10.49 20.76
CA TRP A 279 -13.39 -10.02 19.70
C TRP A 279 -12.02 -10.69 19.80
N SER A 280 -10.97 -10.00 20.27
CA SER A 280 -9.61 -10.57 20.24
C SER A 280 -9.44 -11.79 21.16
N GLY A 281 -10.15 -11.86 22.29
CA GLY A 281 -10.15 -13.01 23.21
C GLY A 281 -8.80 -13.39 23.84
N GLY A 282 -7.79 -12.52 23.77
CA GLY A 282 -6.47 -12.73 24.36
C GLY A 282 -6.37 -12.32 25.85
N PRO A 283 -5.16 -12.05 26.35
CA PRO A 283 -3.87 -11.97 25.64
C PRO A 283 -3.44 -13.32 25.05
N PRO A 284 -2.61 -13.34 23.99
CA PRO A 284 -2.08 -14.59 23.46
C PRO A 284 -1.08 -15.23 24.44
N LYS A 285 -0.97 -16.57 24.43
CA LYS A 285 -0.08 -17.32 25.35
C LYS A 285 1.40 -17.27 24.98
N GLN A 286 1.69 -16.86 23.76
CA GLN A 286 3.02 -16.65 23.20
C GLN A 286 2.92 -15.48 22.23
N ASP A 287 4.04 -14.88 21.86
CA ASP A 287 4.01 -13.74 20.95
C ASP A 287 3.42 -14.15 19.60
N ALA A 288 2.52 -13.30 19.11
CA ALA A 288 1.74 -13.57 17.93
C ALA A 288 2.12 -12.56 16.85
N VAL A 289 2.51 -13.06 15.68
CA VAL A 289 3.03 -12.23 14.58
C VAL A 289 2.11 -12.32 13.37
N MET A 290 1.67 -11.16 12.89
CA MET A 290 1.13 -10.99 11.54
C MET A 290 2.26 -10.42 10.66
N THR A 291 2.46 -10.98 9.48
CA THR A 291 3.46 -10.48 8.52
C THR A 291 2.78 -9.89 7.30
N VAL A 292 3.23 -8.73 6.85
CA VAL A 292 2.71 -8.03 5.67
C VAL A 292 3.81 -7.93 4.62
N SER A 293 3.64 -8.60 3.48
CA SER A 293 4.63 -8.64 2.39
C SER A 293 4.57 -7.41 1.50
N TYR A 294 3.38 -6.84 1.29
CA TYR A 294 3.20 -5.64 0.49
C TYR A 294 1.90 -4.90 0.84
N VAL A 295 1.84 -3.63 0.46
CA VAL A 295 0.58 -2.88 0.35
C VAL A 295 0.51 -2.18 -1.01
N LYS A 296 -0.67 -2.20 -1.63
CA LYS A 296 -0.99 -1.41 -2.83
C LYS A 296 -2.28 -0.65 -2.61
N ALA A 297 -2.25 0.66 -2.83
CA ALA A 297 -3.42 1.51 -2.84
C ALA A 297 -3.47 2.25 -4.18
N TYR A 298 -4.53 2.06 -4.94
CA TYR A 298 -4.85 2.86 -6.13
C TYR A 298 -6.10 3.65 -5.81
N PHE A 299 -6.01 4.98 -5.82
CA PHE A 299 -7.07 5.80 -5.24
C PHE A 299 -7.13 7.18 -5.90
N ASN A 300 -8.20 7.90 -5.62
CA ASN A 300 -8.31 9.32 -5.96
C ASN A 300 -7.92 10.16 -4.75
N SER A 301 -6.93 11.04 -4.91
CA SER A 301 -6.54 11.97 -3.86
C SER A 301 -7.62 13.03 -3.64
N SER A 302 -7.86 13.43 -2.39
CA SER A 302 -8.66 14.63 -2.07
C SER A 302 -7.88 15.95 -2.18
N ASP A 303 -6.57 15.89 -2.43
CA ASP A 303 -5.72 17.08 -2.58
C ASP A 303 -5.89 17.68 -3.97
N ALA A 304 -6.37 18.93 -4.03
CA ALA A 304 -6.65 19.63 -5.28
C ALA A 304 -5.38 19.87 -6.13
N GLN A 305 -4.22 20.06 -5.50
CA GLN A 305 -2.96 20.24 -6.22
C GLN A 305 -2.53 18.92 -6.87
N LEU A 306 -2.67 17.80 -6.17
CA LEU A 306 -2.38 16.47 -6.74
C LEU A 306 -3.34 16.12 -7.88
N GLN A 307 -4.62 16.47 -7.75
CA GLN A 307 -5.60 16.32 -8.83
C GLN A 307 -5.22 17.14 -10.07
N SER A 308 -4.86 18.42 -9.91
CA SER A 308 -4.44 19.28 -11.02
C SER A 308 -3.15 18.76 -11.68
N THR A 309 -2.16 18.41 -10.86
CA THR A 309 -0.86 17.90 -11.34
C THR A 309 -1.04 16.62 -12.15
N PHE A 310 -1.91 15.71 -11.69
CA PHE A 310 -2.24 14.51 -12.44
C PHE A 310 -2.95 14.84 -13.77
N ALA A 311 -3.94 15.72 -13.75
CA ALA A 311 -4.68 16.09 -14.95
C ALA A 311 -3.77 16.72 -16.02
N GLU A 312 -2.86 17.60 -15.60
CA GLU A 312 -1.84 18.21 -16.47
C GLU A 312 -0.87 17.17 -17.03
N ALA A 313 -0.40 16.24 -16.19
CA ALA A 313 0.50 15.17 -16.61
C ALA A 313 -0.16 14.23 -17.62
N CYS A 314 -1.39 13.79 -17.37
CA CYS A 314 -2.14 12.97 -18.32
C CYS A 314 -2.44 13.71 -19.62
N GLN A 315 -2.80 15.00 -19.57
CA GLN A 315 -3.04 15.78 -20.79
C GLN A 315 -1.77 15.89 -21.63
N LYS A 316 -0.64 16.23 -21.00
CA LYS A 316 0.66 16.29 -21.67
C LYS A 316 1.03 14.94 -22.29
N ALA A 317 0.84 13.84 -21.55
CA ALA A 317 1.10 12.49 -22.03
C ALA A 317 0.27 12.14 -23.28
N ARG A 318 -0.99 12.59 -23.34
CA ARG A 318 -1.86 12.44 -24.52
C ARG A 318 -1.41 13.30 -25.70
N ASP A 319 -0.98 14.53 -25.43
CA ASP A 319 -0.51 15.45 -26.47
C ASP A 319 0.80 14.96 -27.12
N ASP A 320 1.69 14.36 -26.31
CA ASP A 320 2.97 13.80 -26.75
C ASP A 320 2.82 12.52 -27.60
N ASP A 321 1.60 11.95 -27.70
CA ASP A 321 1.32 10.67 -28.38
C ASP A 321 -0.05 10.66 -29.05
N ALA A 322 -0.31 11.76 -29.78
CA ALA A 322 -1.56 11.99 -30.50
C ALA A 322 -1.87 10.90 -31.56
N ASP A 323 -0.87 10.12 -31.98
CA ASP A 323 -1.00 9.06 -32.99
C ASP A 323 -1.35 7.68 -32.41
N SER A 324 -1.18 7.45 -31.10
CA SER A 324 -1.49 6.17 -30.44
C SER A 324 -2.88 6.20 -29.83
N GLY A 325 -3.91 5.98 -30.65
CA GLY A 325 -5.35 6.01 -30.30
C GLY A 325 -5.72 5.78 -28.82
N GLY A 326 -5.66 6.86 -28.01
CA GLY A 326 -6.32 7.14 -26.73
C GLY A 326 -6.17 6.19 -25.53
N ASN A 327 -5.97 4.88 -25.74
CA ASN A 327 -6.12 3.85 -24.71
C ASN A 327 -4.80 3.33 -24.12
N GLY A 328 -3.66 3.78 -24.63
CA GLY A 328 -2.33 3.27 -24.22
C GLY A 328 -1.77 3.83 -22.91
N ARG A 329 -2.42 4.82 -22.28
CA ARG A 329 -1.86 5.58 -21.15
C ARG A 329 -2.52 5.27 -19.80
N VAL A 330 -3.33 4.24 -19.75
CA VAL A 330 -4.03 3.78 -18.55
C VAL A 330 -3.63 2.35 -18.30
N CYS A 331 -3.20 2.07 -17.07
CA CYS A 331 -2.72 0.75 -16.68
C CYS A 331 -3.80 -0.05 -15.97
N ARG A 332 -4.06 -1.27 -16.45
CA ARG A 332 -4.93 -2.21 -15.74
C ARG A 332 -4.21 -2.71 -14.48
N ILE A 333 -4.85 -2.56 -13.32
CA ILE A 333 -4.33 -3.06 -12.06
C ILE A 333 -4.34 -4.60 -12.08
N PRO A 334 -3.18 -5.27 -11.95
CA PRO A 334 -3.12 -6.72 -11.94
C PRO A 334 -3.76 -7.31 -10.69
N ASP A 335 -4.41 -8.46 -10.83
CA ASP A 335 -4.88 -9.25 -9.70
C ASP A 335 -3.71 -9.93 -8.96
N VAL A 336 -3.88 -10.14 -7.66
CA VAL A 336 -2.93 -10.85 -6.81
C VAL A 336 -3.67 -12.00 -6.13
N THR A 337 -3.02 -13.16 -6.08
CA THR A 337 -3.59 -14.37 -5.49
C THR A 337 -2.54 -15.04 -4.61
N ALA A 338 -2.89 -16.15 -3.96
CA ALA A 338 -1.94 -16.96 -3.19
C ALA A 338 -0.62 -17.26 -3.92
N SER A 339 -0.61 -17.36 -5.26
CA SER A 339 0.61 -17.69 -6.02
C SER A 339 1.66 -16.57 -6.02
N ASN A 340 1.26 -15.33 -5.78
CA ASN A 340 2.15 -14.16 -5.84
C ASN A 340 1.94 -13.16 -4.71
N ALA A 341 1.11 -13.48 -3.70
CA ALA A 341 0.86 -12.60 -2.55
C ALA A 341 2.11 -12.39 -1.68
N SER A 342 3.10 -13.29 -1.70
CA SER A 342 4.38 -13.08 -1.00
C SER A 342 5.23 -11.97 -1.61
N THR A 343 5.05 -11.66 -2.90
CA THR A 343 5.81 -10.60 -3.60
C THR A 343 4.91 -9.51 -4.17
N GLY A 344 3.59 -9.61 -4.01
CA GLY A 344 2.60 -8.69 -4.55
C GLY A 344 2.42 -8.72 -6.07
N GLY A 345 3.08 -9.61 -6.81
CA GLY A 345 3.02 -9.65 -8.27
C GLY A 345 3.63 -8.40 -8.92
N THR A 346 3.00 -7.87 -9.97
CA THR A 346 3.54 -6.72 -10.73
C THR A 346 3.32 -5.39 -10.02
N PHE A 347 4.37 -4.59 -9.91
CA PHE A 347 4.34 -3.20 -9.39
C PHE A 347 4.53 -2.22 -10.53
N PHE A 348 3.82 -1.10 -10.50
CA PHE A 348 4.07 0.01 -11.43
C PHE A 348 5.18 0.93 -10.92
N ASN A 349 5.38 1.01 -9.61
CA ASN A 349 6.49 1.73 -9.02
C ASN A 349 7.78 0.88 -9.13
N THR A 350 8.74 1.38 -9.92
CA THR A 350 10.06 0.78 -10.11
C THR A 350 11.10 1.28 -9.12
N SER A 351 10.74 2.21 -8.23
CA SER A 351 11.64 2.75 -7.21
C SER A 351 12.10 1.66 -6.24
N ASP A 352 13.38 1.73 -5.85
CA ASP A 352 13.96 0.89 -4.80
C ASP A 352 13.42 1.36 -3.42
N PRO A 353 12.74 0.49 -2.65
CA PRO A 353 12.19 0.86 -1.34
C PRO A 353 13.26 1.21 -0.30
N ASN A 354 14.54 0.90 -0.55
CA ASN A 354 15.64 1.16 0.37
C ASN A 354 16.37 2.47 0.07
N GLN A 355 16.03 3.17 -1.02
CA GLN A 355 16.55 4.50 -1.28
C GLN A 355 15.80 5.53 -0.43
N PRO A 356 16.50 6.54 0.13
CA PRO A 356 15.83 7.67 0.75
C PRO A 356 14.86 8.28 -0.26
N SER A 357 13.59 8.43 0.13
CA SER A 357 12.61 9.12 -0.71
C SER A 357 13.11 10.54 -0.95
N SER A 358 13.53 10.85 -2.18
CA SER A 358 13.70 12.24 -2.64
C SER A 358 12.31 12.84 -2.81
N SER A 359 11.64 13.14 -1.70
CA SER A 359 10.44 13.95 -1.73
C SER A 359 10.80 15.33 -2.28
N GLY A 360 10.40 15.58 -3.52
CA GLY A 360 10.31 16.92 -4.08
C GLY A 360 9.44 17.78 -3.17
N GLY A 361 10.09 18.72 -2.51
CA GLY A 361 9.49 19.72 -1.65
C GLY A 361 10.48 20.88 -1.56
N GLY A 362 10.35 21.82 -2.49
CA GLY A 362 11.06 23.09 -2.41
C GLY A 362 10.60 23.84 -1.17
N GLY A 363 11.46 23.84 -0.15
CA GLY A 363 11.35 24.68 1.04
C GLY A 363 12.75 25.17 1.33
N ALA A 364 13.05 26.37 0.85
CA ALA A 364 14.23 27.11 1.23
C ALA A 364 14.09 27.50 2.70
N ASP A 365 15.06 27.12 3.53
CA ASP A 365 15.37 27.85 4.75
C ASP A 365 16.89 28.07 4.81
N ASP A 366 17.22 29.34 4.83
CA ASP A 366 18.53 29.96 4.91
C ASP A 366 18.93 30.09 6.38
N SER A 367 20.10 29.56 6.77
CA SER A 367 20.95 30.18 7.80
C SER A 367 22.33 29.51 7.91
N GLY A 368 23.37 30.26 7.53
CA GLY A 368 24.65 30.35 8.25
C GLY A 368 25.71 29.27 8.00
N SER A 369 26.51 29.44 6.95
CA SER A 369 27.94 29.80 7.01
C SER A 369 28.91 28.73 7.53
N ASP A 370 29.66 28.09 6.62
CA ASP A 370 31.06 28.46 6.48
C ASP A 370 31.63 28.12 5.09
N SER A 371 32.59 28.94 4.69
CA SER A 371 33.13 29.16 3.37
C SER A 371 33.86 27.98 2.68
N SER A 372 33.65 27.83 1.37
CA SER A 372 34.74 27.87 0.37
C SER A 372 34.14 28.07 -1.02
N ALA A 373 34.43 29.25 -1.57
CA ALA A 373 34.01 29.69 -2.89
C ALA A 373 34.77 28.94 -3.99
N VAL A 374 34.07 28.58 -5.07
CA VAL A 374 34.48 29.00 -6.42
C VAL A 374 33.21 29.32 -7.22
N HIS A 375 33.01 30.61 -7.43
CA HIS A 375 32.06 31.18 -8.38
C HIS A 375 32.76 31.34 -9.73
N LEU A 376 32.06 31.08 -10.84
CA LEU A 376 32.04 31.81 -12.14
C LEU A 376 31.33 30.89 -13.16
N SER A 377 30.02 31.02 -13.36
CA SER A 377 29.31 31.98 -14.22
C SER A 377 29.51 31.81 -15.72
N SER A 378 28.38 31.95 -16.43
CA SER A 378 28.17 32.37 -17.82
C SER A 378 28.48 31.40 -18.96
N THR A 379 27.40 30.82 -19.50
CA THR A 379 27.12 30.68 -20.96
C THR A 379 27.35 31.99 -21.73
N PRO A 380 27.39 32.06 -23.08
CA PRO A 380 27.01 31.05 -24.09
C PRO A 380 27.99 30.92 -25.28
N THR A 381 27.80 29.93 -26.17
CA THR A 381 27.82 30.16 -27.63
C THR A 381 27.39 28.91 -28.41
N MET A 382 26.48 29.17 -29.36
CA MET A 382 26.10 28.25 -30.43
C MET A 382 27.29 27.96 -31.36
N ALA A 383 27.44 26.70 -31.76
CA ALA A 383 28.16 26.35 -32.99
C ALA A 383 27.50 25.15 -33.65
N ALA A 384 26.99 25.39 -34.85
CA ALA A 384 26.35 24.44 -35.75
C ALA A 384 27.32 23.33 -36.18
N VAL A 385 26.84 22.09 -36.24
CA VAL A 385 27.54 20.99 -36.92
C VAL A 385 26.92 20.85 -38.32
N LEU A 386 27.69 21.28 -39.32
CA LEU A 386 27.40 21.10 -40.74
C LEU A 386 27.81 19.68 -41.17
N LEU A 387 26.86 18.98 -41.78
CA LEU A 387 27.03 17.72 -42.50
C LEU A 387 27.84 17.97 -43.79
N SER A 388 28.92 17.24 -44.02
CA SER A 388 29.58 17.17 -45.33
C SER A 388 29.56 15.74 -45.86
N MET A 389 28.65 15.51 -46.82
CA MET A 389 28.68 14.37 -47.72
C MET A 389 29.77 14.58 -48.77
N VAL A 390 30.66 13.62 -48.95
CA VAL A 390 31.47 13.49 -50.17
C VAL A 390 31.10 12.19 -50.86
N VAL A 391 30.40 12.37 -51.98
CA VAL A 391 30.15 11.40 -53.04
C VAL A 391 31.46 11.16 -53.78
N LEU A 392 31.81 9.89 -53.99
CA LEU A 392 32.69 9.50 -55.10
C LEU A 392 32.18 8.19 -55.69
N MET A 393 31.70 8.30 -56.92
CA MET A 393 31.25 7.21 -57.77
C MET A 393 32.22 7.14 -58.97
N VAL A 394 32.76 5.92 -59.21
CA VAL A 394 33.24 5.31 -60.47
C VAL A 394 34.48 5.93 -61.18
N TYR A 395 35.37 5.26 -61.92
CA TYR A 395 35.45 3.96 -62.63
C TYR A 395 36.93 3.53 -62.79
N SER A 396 37.25 2.24 -62.57
CA SER A 396 37.96 1.29 -63.47
C SER A 396 38.28 -0.01 -62.75
#